data_AF-A0A7S0Z6J5-F1
#
_entry.id   AF-A0A7S0Z6J5-F1
#
_cell.length_a   1.000
_cell.length_b   1.000
_cell.length_c   1.000
_cell.angle_alpha   90.00
_cell.angle_beta   90.00
_cell.angle_gamma   90.00
#
_symmetry.space_group_name_H-M   'P 1'
#
loop_
_entity.id
_entity.type
_entity.pdbx_description
1 polymer ?
#
loop_
_entity_poly.entity_id
_entity_poly.type
_entity_poly.pdbx_seq_one_letter_code
_entity_poly.pdbx_strand_id
1 'polypeptide(L)'
;VELLEALREQGVATYPALHENLNQATDHANDNWKTFCRLMISQLKDLLDAGYDAVLSDIDVVWLRNAAPYFKCDDDVDGCANIKAADVMISSDNLSPSSDARLGAAYARGGIFNTGMMFLRHSASGKDFLHDWLMHLSATSGRFASLTTHQQVINAMARKQDSWPGLEPFADAGAETASPTRVLESGAPLSTGKSFKLGVL
;
A
#
# COMPACT_ATOMS: atom_id res chain seq x y z
N VAL A 1 -21.12 -18.66 3.72
CA VAL A 1 -21.31 -18.75 5.19
C VAL A 1 -20.23 -19.64 5.79
N GLU A 2 -20.03 -20.86 5.29
CA GLU A 2 -18.94 -21.78 5.73
C GLU A 2 -17.52 -21.20 5.74
N LEU A 3 -17.07 -20.51 4.67
CA LEU A 3 -15.71 -19.98 4.63
C LEU A 3 -15.45 -18.89 5.68
N LEU A 4 -16.42 -17.99 5.90
CA LEU A 4 -16.28 -16.91 6.89
C LEU A 4 -16.30 -17.46 8.32
N GLU A 5 -17.09 -18.51 8.58
CA GLU A 5 -17.12 -19.20 9.87
C GLU A 5 -15.82 -19.95 10.12
N ALA A 6 -15.30 -20.70 9.14
CA ALA A 6 -14.01 -21.37 9.24
C ALA A 6 -12.84 -20.39 9.48
N LEU A 7 -12.88 -19.20 8.87
CA LEU A 7 -11.89 -18.14 9.10
C LEU A 7 -11.99 -17.58 10.54
N ARG A 8 -13.21 -17.35 11.06
CA ARG A 8 -13.42 -16.90 12.45
C ARG A 8 -12.88 -17.91 13.46
N GLU A 9 -13.10 -19.20 13.21
CA GLU A 9 -12.60 -20.28 14.06
C GLU A 9 -11.07 -20.34 14.12
N GLN A 10 -10.38 -19.86 13.07
CA GLN A 10 -8.93 -19.70 13.04
C GLN A 10 -8.45 -18.37 13.64
N GLY A 11 -9.32 -17.61 14.30
CA GLY A 11 -8.99 -16.31 14.90
C GLY A 11 -8.84 -15.19 13.87
N VAL A 12 -9.30 -15.39 12.63
CA VAL A 12 -9.32 -14.34 11.62
C VAL A 12 -10.52 -13.44 11.89
N ALA A 13 -10.26 -12.17 12.21
CA ALA A 13 -11.29 -11.17 12.33
C ALA A 13 -11.99 -10.98 10.98
N THR A 14 -13.31 -11.21 10.93
CA THR A 14 -14.12 -11.02 9.73
C THR A 14 -15.29 -10.10 10.02
N TYR A 15 -15.37 -8.99 9.27
CA TYR A 15 -16.40 -7.98 9.41
C TYR A 15 -17.36 -8.05 8.23
N PRO A 16 -18.67 -8.28 8.46
CA PRO A 16 -19.64 -8.29 7.39
C PRO A 16 -19.86 -6.85 6.88
N ALA A 17 -19.55 -6.59 5.62
CA ALA A 17 -20.14 -5.44 4.92
C ALA A 17 -21.58 -5.81 4.55
N LEU A 18 -22.55 -5.35 5.34
CA LEU A 18 -23.97 -5.64 5.08
C LEU A 18 -24.45 -4.93 3.81
N HIS A 19 -25.25 -5.63 3.00
CA HIS A 19 -25.73 -5.16 1.69
C HIS A 19 -26.51 -3.83 1.76
N GLU A 20 -27.14 -3.55 2.90
CA GLU A 20 -27.83 -2.29 3.21
C GLU A 20 -26.91 -1.06 3.24
N ASN A 21 -25.59 -1.26 3.33
CA ASN A 21 -24.59 -0.20 3.25
C ASN A 21 -24.15 0.11 1.80
N LEU A 22 -24.78 -0.52 0.79
CA LEU A 22 -24.41 -0.42 -0.62
C LEU A 22 -25.61 0.08 -1.46
N ASN A 23 -25.51 1.29 -2.02
CA ASN A 23 -26.48 1.92 -2.94
C ASN A 23 -26.64 1.26 -4.34
N GLN A 24 -26.19 0.01 -4.53
CA GLN A 24 -26.25 -0.75 -5.80
C GLN A 24 -25.48 -0.17 -7.00
N ALA A 25 -24.77 0.94 -6.88
CA ALA A 25 -23.91 1.44 -7.95
C ALA A 25 -22.62 0.61 -8.07
N THR A 26 -22.27 0.26 -9.31
CA THR A 26 -21.16 -0.64 -9.66
C THR A 26 -19.91 0.08 -10.17
N ASP A 27 -19.81 1.40 -9.98
CA ASP A 27 -18.68 2.20 -10.43
C ASP A 27 -17.69 2.52 -9.30
N HIS A 28 -16.41 2.58 -9.63
CA HIS A 28 -15.30 2.83 -8.69
C HIS A 28 -15.22 4.29 -8.19
N ALA A 29 -16.29 5.08 -8.33
CA ALA A 29 -16.27 6.51 -8.09
C ALA A 29 -17.46 7.04 -7.26
N ASN A 30 -18.37 6.17 -6.79
CA ASN A 30 -19.50 6.59 -5.97
C ASN A 30 -19.17 6.67 -4.47
N ASP A 31 -20.10 7.27 -3.71
CA ASP A 31 -19.96 7.48 -2.27
C ASP A 31 -19.92 6.18 -1.45
N ASN A 32 -20.56 5.09 -1.91
CA ASN A 32 -20.40 3.81 -1.22
C ASN A 32 -19.00 3.27 -1.38
N TRP A 33 -18.42 3.38 -2.59
CA TRP A 33 -17.08 2.88 -2.85
C TRP A 33 -16.10 3.58 -1.93
N LYS A 34 -16.18 4.91 -1.82
CA LYS A 34 -15.41 5.67 -0.84
C LYS A 34 -15.69 5.21 0.60
N THR A 35 -16.94 4.92 0.95
CA THR A 35 -17.30 4.41 2.29
C THR A 35 -16.69 3.05 2.57
N PHE A 36 -16.77 2.11 1.63
CA PHE A 36 -16.12 0.80 1.70
C PHE A 36 -14.61 0.93 1.86
N CYS A 37 -13.97 1.77 1.04
CA CYS A 37 -12.53 2.00 1.14
C CYS A 37 -12.14 2.60 2.50
N ARG A 38 -12.92 3.55 3.04
CA ARG A 38 -12.68 4.11 4.38
C ARG A 38 -12.79 3.03 5.47
N LEU A 39 -13.77 2.14 5.38
CA LEU A 39 -13.91 1.01 6.30
C LEU A 39 -12.69 0.08 6.21
N MET A 40 -12.31 -0.32 5.00
CA MET A 40 -11.13 -1.16 4.76
C MET A 40 -9.84 -0.54 5.31
N ILE A 41 -9.58 0.74 5.03
CA ILE A 41 -8.39 1.45 5.55
C ILE A 41 -8.45 1.55 7.09
N SER A 42 -9.63 1.77 7.67
CA SER A 42 -9.80 1.81 9.14
C SER A 42 -9.47 0.45 9.77
N GLN A 43 -9.87 -0.66 9.15
CA GLN A 43 -9.51 -2.00 9.63
C GLN A 43 -8.00 -2.26 9.58
N LEU A 44 -7.32 -1.84 8.50
CA LEU A 44 -5.86 -1.92 8.43
C LEU A 44 -5.21 -1.11 9.56
N LYS A 45 -5.78 0.07 9.88
CA LYS A 45 -5.29 0.91 10.97
C LYS A 45 -5.45 0.22 12.32
N ASP A 46 -6.59 -0.41 12.58
CA ASP A 46 -6.85 -1.15 13.81
C ASP A 46 -5.87 -2.33 13.99
N LEU A 47 -5.53 -3.03 12.89
CA LEU A 47 -4.51 -4.10 12.90
C LEU A 47 -3.13 -3.57 13.28
N LEU A 48 -2.68 -2.48 12.66
CA LEU A 48 -1.41 -1.84 13.01
C LEU A 48 -1.43 -1.28 14.43
N ASP A 49 -2.56 -0.77 14.92
CA ASP A 49 -2.67 -0.31 16.31
C ASP A 49 -2.60 -1.44 17.33
N ALA A 50 -3.11 -2.62 16.98
CA ALA A 50 -2.99 -3.83 17.79
C ALA A 50 -1.61 -4.51 17.75
N GLY A 51 -0.67 -4.03 16.91
CA GLY A 51 0.69 -4.56 16.85
C GLY A 51 0.98 -5.52 15.70
N TYR A 52 0.10 -5.59 14.70
CA TYR A 52 0.24 -6.51 13.57
C TYR A 52 0.70 -5.78 12.31
N ASP A 53 1.59 -6.42 11.54
CA ASP A 53 1.70 -6.13 10.11
C ASP A 53 0.41 -6.54 9.40
N ALA A 54 0.05 -5.85 8.32
CA ALA A 54 -1.15 -6.16 7.56
C ALA A 54 -0.85 -6.42 6.09
N VAL A 55 -1.57 -7.37 5.50
CA VAL A 55 -1.62 -7.58 4.05
C VAL A 55 -3.03 -7.20 3.57
N LEU A 56 -3.10 -6.31 2.60
CA LEU A 56 -4.31 -6.05 1.82
C LEU A 56 -4.16 -6.80 0.49
N SER A 57 -5.19 -7.55 0.13
CA SER A 57 -5.26 -8.26 -1.15
C SER A 57 -6.68 -8.15 -1.68
N ASP A 58 -6.82 -7.83 -2.96
CA ASP A 58 -8.10 -7.96 -3.65
C ASP A 58 -8.51 -9.44 -3.69
N ILE A 59 -9.82 -9.67 -3.74
CA ILE A 59 -10.40 -11.02 -3.71
C ILE A 59 -10.18 -11.80 -5.01
N ASP A 60 -9.81 -11.11 -6.09
CA ASP A 60 -9.47 -11.68 -7.38
C ASP A 60 -7.96 -11.95 -7.53
N VAL A 61 -7.19 -11.78 -6.45
CA VAL A 61 -5.78 -12.16 -6.39
C VAL A 61 -5.61 -13.56 -5.81
N VAL A 62 -4.80 -14.38 -6.50
CA VAL A 62 -4.46 -15.73 -6.07
C VAL A 62 -2.99 -15.78 -5.62
N TRP A 63 -2.78 -16.13 -4.35
CA TRP A 63 -1.45 -16.34 -3.79
C TRP A 63 -1.01 -17.80 -4.00
N LEU A 64 0.07 -17.99 -4.74
CA LEU A 64 0.61 -19.34 -5.02
C LEU A 64 1.56 -19.85 -3.92
N ARG A 65 2.03 -18.95 -3.05
CA ARG A 65 2.97 -19.22 -1.96
C ARG A 65 2.70 -18.27 -0.79
N ASN A 66 3.13 -18.66 0.40
CA ASN A 66 3.15 -17.73 1.54
C ASN A 66 4.18 -16.62 1.27
N ALA A 67 3.72 -15.37 1.16
CA ALA A 67 4.57 -14.21 0.90
C ALA A 67 5.11 -13.52 2.16
N ALA A 68 4.63 -13.90 3.35
CA ALA A 68 5.06 -13.28 4.60
C ALA A 68 6.60 -13.31 4.81
N PRO A 69 7.34 -14.40 4.51
CA PRO A 69 8.80 -14.40 4.66
C PRO A 69 9.49 -13.34 3.80
N TYR A 70 8.99 -13.10 2.58
CA TYR A 70 9.53 -12.08 1.69
C TYR A 70 9.28 -10.66 2.23
N PHE A 71 8.05 -10.35 2.65
CA PHE A 71 7.71 -9.01 3.16
C PHE A 71 8.39 -8.69 4.49
N LYS A 72 8.47 -9.67 5.39
CA LYS A 72 9.08 -9.46 6.71
C LYS A 72 10.60 -9.45 6.66
N CYS A 73 11.18 -10.20 5.71
CA CYS A 73 12.63 -10.40 5.60
C CYS A 73 13.20 -10.98 6.91
N ASP A 74 12.44 -11.90 7.52
CA ASP A 74 12.80 -12.63 8.75
C ASP A 74 13.67 -13.87 8.45
N ASP A 75 13.71 -14.30 7.18
CA ASP A 75 14.51 -15.40 6.66
C ASP A 75 15.46 -14.90 5.55
N ASP A 76 16.44 -15.71 5.15
CA ASP A 76 17.31 -15.45 4.00
C ASP A 76 16.54 -15.67 2.67
N VAL A 77 15.61 -14.75 2.39
CA VAL A 77 14.81 -14.73 1.17
C VAL A 77 15.45 -13.79 0.17
N ASP A 78 15.77 -14.31 -1.01
CA ASP A 78 16.36 -13.52 -2.09
C ASP A 78 15.55 -12.24 -2.39
N GLY A 79 16.25 -11.12 -2.49
CA GLY A 79 15.68 -9.79 -2.73
C GLY A 79 14.99 -9.11 -1.54
N CYS A 80 14.77 -9.78 -0.40
CA CYS A 80 14.06 -9.16 0.73
C CYS A 80 14.85 -7.99 1.36
N ALA A 81 16.18 -8.06 1.34
CA ALA A 81 17.04 -6.98 1.84
C ALA A 81 16.75 -5.65 1.12
N ASN A 82 16.42 -5.70 -0.18
CA ASN A 82 16.17 -4.52 -1.00
C ASN A 82 14.85 -3.82 -0.66
N ILE A 83 13.92 -4.48 0.05
CA ILE A 83 12.62 -3.93 0.48
C ILE A 83 12.51 -3.74 2.00
N LYS A 84 13.51 -4.16 2.77
CA LYS A 84 13.45 -4.20 4.25
C LYS A 84 13.15 -2.84 4.88
N ALA A 85 13.64 -1.77 4.26
CA ALA A 85 13.42 -0.40 4.73
C ALA A 85 12.00 0.14 4.45
N ALA A 86 11.16 -0.57 3.69
CA ALA A 86 9.83 -0.10 3.33
C ALA A 86 8.86 -0.09 4.53
N ASP A 87 8.11 1.01 4.63
CA ASP A 87 6.98 1.16 5.56
C ASP A 87 5.70 0.56 4.97
N VAL A 88 5.54 0.73 3.65
CA VAL A 88 4.43 0.20 2.85
C VAL A 88 5.02 -0.44 1.60
N MET A 89 4.47 -1.56 1.15
CA MET A 89 4.85 -2.20 -0.10
C MET A 89 3.64 -2.30 -1.02
N ILE A 90 3.86 -2.05 -2.31
CA ILE A 90 2.80 -2.00 -3.32
C ILE A 90 3.33 -2.45 -4.68
N SER A 91 2.47 -2.96 -5.55
CA SER A 91 2.84 -3.27 -6.94
C SER A 91 2.76 -2.03 -7.83
N SER A 92 3.47 -2.06 -8.96
CA SER A 92 3.41 -1.04 -10.01
C SER A 92 2.89 -1.64 -11.33
N ASP A 93 2.21 -0.84 -12.14
CA ASP A 93 1.79 -1.22 -13.50
C ASP A 93 2.94 -1.17 -14.54
N ASN A 94 4.17 -0.92 -14.09
CA ASN A 94 5.36 -1.06 -14.93
C ASN A 94 5.74 -2.55 -15.08
N LEU A 95 5.19 -3.20 -16.10
CA LEU A 95 5.18 -4.66 -16.26
C LEU A 95 6.46 -5.29 -16.85
N SER A 96 7.57 -4.57 -17.03
CA SER A 96 8.78 -5.13 -17.65
C SER A 96 9.71 -5.80 -16.62
N PRO A 97 9.79 -7.14 -16.56
CA PRO A 97 10.61 -7.82 -15.54
C PRO A 97 12.10 -7.56 -15.73
N SER A 98 12.55 -7.36 -16.98
CA SER A 98 13.95 -7.10 -17.28
C SER A 98 14.38 -5.68 -16.89
N SER A 99 13.48 -4.71 -17.07
CA SER A 99 13.75 -3.32 -16.67
C SER A 99 13.65 -3.19 -15.16
N ASP A 100 12.68 -3.86 -14.56
CA ASP A 100 12.49 -3.94 -13.12
C ASP A 100 13.69 -4.63 -12.42
N ALA A 101 14.17 -5.78 -12.91
CA ALA A 101 15.36 -6.43 -12.35
C ALA A 101 16.62 -5.55 -12.47
N ARG A 102 16.76 -4.78 -13.55
CA ARG A 102 17.93 -3.94 -13.81
C ARG A 102 17.90 -2.61 -13.04
N LEU A 103 16.73 -2.01 -12.87
CA LEU A 103 16.57 -0.63 -12.41
C LEU A 103 15.81 -0.53 -11.07
N GLY A 104 15.11 -1.58 -10.66
CA GLY A 104 14.30 -1.65 -9.45
C GLY A 104 13.33 -0.47 -9.32
N ALA A 105 13.36 0.16 -8.15
CA ALA A 105 12.57 1.33 -7.81
C ALA A 105 12.65 2.46 -8.87
N ALA A 106 13.81 2.64 -9.52
CA ALA A 106 14.01 3.70 -10.50
C ALA A 106 13.16 3.50 -11.77
N TYR A 107 12.82 2.25 -12.12
CA TYR A 107 11.85 1.95 -13.17
C TYR A 107 10.42 2.07 -12.64
N ALA A 108 10.14 1.44 -11.49
CA ALA A 108 8.83 1.43 -10.86
C ALA A 108 8.22 2.82 -10.58
N ARG A 109 9.03 3.83 -10.23
CA ARG A 109 8.55 5.19 -9.92
C ARG A 109 7.80 5.87 -11.07
N GLY A 110 8.06 5.44 -12.31
CA GLY A 110 7.41 5.95 -13.51
C GLY A 110 6.07 5.28 -13.82
N GLY A 111 5.65 4.26 -13.06
CA GLY A 111 4.35 3.60 -13.20
C GLY A 111 3.32 4.16 -12.22
N ILE A 112 2.08 3.70 -12.33
CA ILE A 112 1.00 3.87 -11.37
C ILE A 112 1.01 2.70 -10.40
N PHE A 113 0.91 2.99 -9.10
CA PHE A 113 0.85 1.96 -8.08
C PHE A 113 -0.55 1.36 -7.99
N ASN A 114 -0.62 0.03 -7.85
CA ASN A 114 -1.85 -0.73 -7.79
C ASN A 114 -2.13 -1.20 -6.35
N THR A 115 -3.35 -0.96 -5.86
CA THR A 115 -3.71 -1.27 -4.46
C THR A 115 -4.26 -2.68 -4.25
N GLY A 116 -4.29 -3.51 -5.30
CA GLY A 116 -4.83 -4.86 -5.18
C GLY A 116 -3.94 -5.80 -4.40
N MET A 117 -2.69 -5.42 -4.14
CA MET A 117 -1.74 -6.11 -3.28
C MET A 117 -0.92 -5.08 -2.52
N MET A 118 -1.06 -5.03 -1.20
CA MET A 118 -0.24 -4.17 -0.36
C MET A 118 0.21 -4.89 0.91
N PHE A 119 1.42 -4.59 1.36
CA PHE A 119 1.90 -4.94 2.69
C PHE A 119 2.13 -3.66 3.48
N LEU A 120 1.65 -3.61 4.72
CA LEU A 120 1.78 -2.48 5.61
C LEU A 120 2.53 -2.93 6.86
N ARG A 121 3.71 -2.37 7.05
CA ARG A 121 4.56 -2.68 8.20
C ARG A 121 3.98 -2.02 9.45
N HIS A 122 3.98 -2.74 10.56
CA HIS A 122 3.76 -2.19 11.89
C HIS A 122 4.92 -1.28 12.29
N SER A 123 4.89 -0.04 11.80
CA SER A 123 5.85 1.01 12.11
C SER A 123 5.12 2.33 12.38
N ALA A 124 5.81 3.30 12.97
CA ALA A 124 5.26 4.65 13.15
C ALA A 124 4.85 5.26 11.79
N SER A 125 5.73 5.18 10.79
CA SER A 125 5.45 5.69 9.44
C SER A 125 4.33 4.92 8.73
N GLY A 126 4.21 3.60 8.94
CA GLY A 126 3.10 2.81 8.38
C GLY A 126 1.74 3.22 8.96
N LYS A 127 1.69 3.54 10.25
CA LYS A 127 0.51 4.10 10.92
C LYS A 127 0.18 5.51 10.43
N ASP A 128 1.18 6.38 10.32
CA ASP A 128 1.03 7.74 9.80
C ASP A 128 0.52 7.72 8.35
N PHE A 129 1.01 6.78 7.53
CA PHE A 129 0.54 6.58 6.16
C PHE A 129 -0.95 6.22 6.11
N LEU A 130 -1.40 5.25 6.93
CA LEU A 130 -2.81 4.86 6.98
C LEU A 130 -3.72 6.01 7.45
N HIS A 131 -3.26 6.77 8.43
CA HIS A 131 -3.97 7.95 8.92
C HIS A 131 -4.19 8.96 7.80
N ASP A 132 -3.12 9.31 7.06
CA ASP A 132 -3.22 10.27 5.97
C ASP A 132 -3.98 9.73 4.77
N TRP A 133 -3.89 8.43 4.48
CA TRP A 133 -4.67 7.83 3.40
C TRP A 133 -6.17 7.94 3.68
N LEU A 134 -6.59 7.65 4.91
CA LEU A 134 -7.97 7.81 5.34
C LEU A 134 -8.43 9.28 5.31
N MET A 135 -7.59 10.19 5.79
CA MET A 135 -7.83 11.62 5.79
C MET A 135 -8.02 12.15 4.37
N HIS A 136 -7.10 11.84 3.46
CA HIS A 136 -7.12 12.34 2.08
C HIS A 136 -8.21 11.70 1.23
N LEU A 137 -8.57 10.44 1.47
CA LEU A 137 -9.74 9.82 0.84
C LEU A 137 -11.06 10.52 1.24
N SER A 138 -11.09 11.12 2.43
CA SER A 138 -12.25 11.85 2.97
C SER A 138 -12.21 13.35 2.66
N ALA A 139 -11.20 13.83 1.93
CA ALA A 139 -11.02 15.24 1.66
C ALA A 139 -12.16 15.77 0.77
N THR A 140 -12.78 16.88 1.19
CA THR A 140 -13.80 17.61 0.42
C THR A 140 -13.25 18.89 -0.21
N SER A 141 -12.00 19.24 0.08
CA SER A 141 -11.28 20.39 -0.48
C SER A 141 -9.80 20.08 -0.70
N GLY A 142 -9.11 20.93 -1.47
CA GLY A 142 -7.69 20.78 -1.78
C GLY A 142 -7.38 19.69 -2.82
N ARG A 143 -6.09 19.32 -2.90
CA ARG A 143 -5.51 18.44 -3.96
C ARG A 143 -6.22 17.09 -4.10
N PHE A 144 -6.77 16.55 -3.02
CA PHE A 144 -7.34 15.20 -3.00
C PHE A 144 -8.85 15.16 -3.23
N ALA A 145 -9.54 16.32 -3.20
CA ALA A 145 -11.01 16.38 -3.23
C ALA A 145 -11.63 15.82 -4.51
N SER A 146 -10.95 15.99 -5.64
CA SER A 146 -11.40 15.49 -6.94
C SER A 146 -11.07 14.02 -7.17
N LEU A 147 -10.29 13.38 -6.28
CA LEU A 147 -9.93 11.98 -6.43
C LEU A 147 -11.08 11.10 -5.95
N THR A 148 -11.42 10.12 -6.77
CA THR A 148 -12.58 9.26 -6.57
C THR A 148 -12.22 7.91 -5.99
N THR A 149 -10.98 7.45 -6.17
CA THR A 149 -10.53 6.13 -5.72
C THR A 149 -9.39 6.20 -4.68
N HIS A 150 -9.35 5.21 -3.80
CA HIS A 150 -8.26 5.04 -2.83
C HIS A 150 -6.88 4.86 -3.51
N GLN A 151 -6.82 4.21 -4.68
CA GLN A 151 -5.60 4.08 -5.49
C GLN A 151 -5.11 5.43 -6.03
N GLN A 152 -6.01 6.29 -6.51
CA GLN A 152 -5.66 7.64 -6.94
C GLN A 152 -5.08 8.45 -5.78
N VAL A 153 -5.69 8.35 -4.60
CA VAL A 153 -5.21 9.03 -3.39
C VAL A 153 -3.79 8.58 -3.03
N ILE A 154 -3.50 7.27 -2.97
CA ILE A 154 -2.13 6.77 -2.72
C ILE A 154 -1.14 7.32 -3.74
N ASN A 155 -1.49 7.24 -5.03
CA ASN A 155 -0.58 7.70 -6.08
C ASN A 155 -0.30 9.20 -5.96
N ALA A 156 -1.28 10.01 -5.55
CA ALA A 156 -1.10 11.43 -5.26
C ALA A 156 -0.30 11.66 -3.96
N MET A 157 -0.51 10.86 -2.92
CA MET A 157 0.22 10.95 -1.64
C MET A 157 1.69 10.60 -1.77
N ALA A 158 2.02 9.56 -2.54
CA ALA A 158 3.41 9.15 -2.75
C ALA A 158 4.22 10.19 -3.52
N ARG A 159 3.55 11.07 -4.28
CA ARG A 159 4.16 11.98 -5.25
C ARG A 159 4.11 13.44 -4.80
N LYS A 160 5.23 14.11 -4.99
CA LYS A 160 5.30 15.58 -4.97
C LYS A 160 4.25 16.16 -5.92
N GLN A 161 3.54 17.18 -5.45
CA GLN A 161 2.53 17.87 -6.25
C GLN A 161 3.16 18.48 -7.52
N ASP A 162 2.43 18.39 -8.63
CA ASP A 162 2.82 18.93 -9.94
C ASP A 162 4.18 18.42 -10.46
N SER A 163 4.58 17.22 -10.04
CA SER A 163 5.83 16.59 -10.43
C SER A 163 5.61 15.13 -10.82
N TRP A 164 6.22 14.72 -11.94
CA TRP A 164 6.28 13.34 -12.38
C TRP A 164 7.74 12.93 -12.63
N PRO A 165 8.22 11.78 -12.09
CA PRO A 165 7.47 10.83 -11.26
C PRO A 165 7.20 11.37 -9.85
N GLY A 166 7.94 12.39 -9.39
CA GLY A 166 7.66 13.09 -8.12
C GLY A 166 8.00 12.28 -6.87
N LEU A 167 8.86 11.27 -6.99
CA LEU A 167 9.42 10.45 -5.92
C LEU A 167 10.74 9.82 -6.39
N GLU A 168 11.62 9.48 -5.47
CA GLU A 168 13.00 9.09 -5.78
C GLU A 168 13.38 7.75 -5.15
N PRO A 169 14.30 6.97 -5.77
CA PRO A 169 14.88 5.79 -5.13
C PRO A 169 15.48 6.12 -3.76
N PHE A 170 15.14 5.33 -2.76
CA PHE A 170 15.70 5.47 -1.42
C PHE A 170 17.17 5.03 -1.44
N ALA A 171 18.07 5.96 -1.17
CA ALA A 171 19.50 5.69 -0.99
C ALA A 171 19.76 5.31 0.47
N ASP A 172 20.01 4.02 0.74
CA ASP A 172 20.38 3.60 2.08
C ASP A 172 21.83 4.03 2.36
N ALA A 173 22.03 4.81 3.43
CA ALA A 173 23.34 5.34 3.80
C ALA A 173 24.22 4.21 4.36
N GLY A 174 24.85 3.44 3.48
CA GLY A 174 25.72 2.32 3.84
C GLY A 174 25.62 1.10 2.91
N ALA A 175 24.72 1.08 1.94
CA ALA A 175 24.65 -0.02 0.98
C ALA A 175 25.82 0.03 0.00
N GLU A 176 26.64 -1.04 -0.04
CA GLU A 176 27.61 -1.24 -1.11
C GLU A 176 26.89 -1.22 -2.47
N THR A 177 27.48 -0.49 -3.41
CA THR A 177 26.91 0.01 -4.67
C THR A 177 26.57 -1.05 -5.73
N ALA A 178 26.16 -2.27 -5.37
CA ALA A 178 26.06 -3.38 -6.32
C ALA A 178 24.64 -3.80 -6.74
N SER A 179 23.56 -3.32 -6.11
CA SER A 179 22.19 -3.73 -6.50
C SER A 179 21.18 -2.58 -6.44
N PRO A 180 20.23 -2.51 -7.41
CA PRO A 180 19.20 -1.48 -7.41
C PRO A 180 18.28 -1.66 -6.20
N THR A 181 18.02 -0.56 -5.49
CA THR A 181 17.02 -0.54 -4.41
C THR A 181 15.62 -0.85 -4.94
N ARG A 182 14.78 -1.44 -4.09
CA ARG A 182 13.34 -1.66 -4.34
C ARG A 182 12.47 -0.65 -3.59
N VAL A 183 13.08 0.27 -2.85
CA VAL A 183 12.38 1.26 -2.04
C VAL A 183 12.44 2.63 -2.70
N LEU A 184 11.31 3.32 -2.70
CA LEU A 184 11.14 4.73 -3.04
C LEU A 184 10.93 5.54 -1.78
N GLU A 185 11.41 6.77 -1.75
CA GLU A 185 11.05 7.78 -0.76
C GLU A 185 9.94 8.66 -1.31
N SER A 186 8.87 8.85 -0.54
CA SER A 186 7.74 9.69 -0.96
C SER A 186 8.18 11.14 -1.20
N GLY A 187 7.73 11.73 -2.30
CA GLY A 187 8.07 13.13 -2.63
C GLY A 187 7.14 14.16 -1.99
N ALA A 188 6.03 13.74 -1.40
CA ALA A 188 5.23 14.56 -0.50
C ALA A 188 5.36 14.01 0.93
N PRO A 189 5.51 14.90 1.93
CA PRO A 189 5.50 14.48 3.32
C PRO A 189 4.08 14.10 3.75
N LEU A 190 4.00 13.19 4.71
CA LEU A 190 2.80 12.98 5.50
C LEU A 190 2.50 14.22 6.36
N SER A 191 1.34 14.25 7.00
CA SER A 191 0.87 15.29 7.91
C SER A 191 1.81 15.50 9.10
N THR A 192 2.63 14.49 9.43
CA THR A 192 3.71 14.57 10.42
C THR A 192 4.95 15.33 9.93
N GLY A 193 4.99 15.74 8.67
CA GLY A 193 6.11 16.41 8.01
C GLY A 193 7.21 15.46 7.51
N LYS A 194 7.04 14.14 7.69
CA LYS A 194 8.02 13.13 7.29
C LYS A 194 7.62 12.46 5.98
N SER A 195 8.62 12.09 5.16
CA SER A 195 8.41 11.15 4.06
C SER A 195 8.24 9.73 4.58
N PHE A 196 7.56 8.89 3.80
CA PHE A 196 7.45 7.46 4.04
C PHE A 196 8.18 6.67 2.95
N LYS A 197 8.57 5.44 3.27
CA LYS A 197 9.29 4.55 2.37
C LYS A 197 8.33 3.56 1.72
N LEU A 198 8.27 3.59 0.39
CA LEU A 198 7.42 2.74 -0.43
C LEU A 198 8.25 1.66 -1.11
N GLY A 199 8.14 0.41 -0.66
CA GLY A 199 8.68 -0.76 -1.37
C GLY A 199 7.84 -1.05 -2.61
N VAL A 200 8.48 -1.27 -3.75
CA VAL A 200 7.77 -1.65 -4.98
C VAL A 200 8.08 -3.10 -5.34
N LEU A 201 7.00 -3.86 -5.45
CA LEU A 201 6.96 -5.31 -5.71
C LEU A 201 6.98 -5.62 -7.21
#